data_AF-A0A368TPK3-F1
#
_entry.id   AF-A0A368TPK3-F1
#
_cell.length_a   1.000
_cell.length_b   1.000
_cell.length_c   1.000
_cell.angle_alpha   90.00
_cell.angle_beta   90.00
_cell.angle_gamma   90.00
#
_symmetry.space_group_name_H-M   'P 1'
#
loop_
_entity.id
_entity.type
_entity.pdbx_description
1 polymer ?
#
loop_
_entity_poly.entity_id
_entity_poly.type
_entity_poly.pdbx_seq_one_letter_code
_entity_poly.pdbx_strand_id
1 'polypeptide(L)' 'MWRVIKSVLAAFLGVQKDARRREDFEEGNPMAFILVGIVMALLFVGLIALVAIWAAG' A
#
# COMPACT_ATOMS: atom_id res chain seq x y z
N MET A 1 -4.28 9.26 9.02
CA MET A 1 -4.60 8.16 8.07
C MET A 1 -4.31 8.48 6.60
N TRP A 2 -4.84 9.57 6.01
CA TRP A 2 -4.65 9.87 4.57
C TRP A 2 -3.17 9.98 4.14
N ARG A 3 -2.29 10.56 4.97
CA ARG A 3 -0.84 10.62 4.71
C ARG A 3 -0.20 9.23 4.60
N VAL A 4 -0.58 8.31 5.49
CA VAL A 4 -0.09 6.92 5.49
C VAL A 4 -0.53 6.18 4.23
N ILE A 5 -1.81 6.31 3.83
CA ILE A 5 -2.32 5.67 2.62
C ILE A 5 -1.55 6.14 1.38
N LYS A 6 -1.35 7.47 1.22
CA LYS A 6 -0.55 8.00 0.10
C LYS A 6 0.90 7.52 0.13
N SER A 7 1.49 7.43 1.32
CA SER A 7 2.88 7.00 1.45
C SER A 7 3.04 5.53 1.11
N VAL A 8 2.16 4.67 1.62
CA VAL A 8 2.13 3.23 1.31
C VAL A 8 1.88 3.02 -0.19
N LEU A 9 0.98 3.78 -0.82
CA LEU A 9 0.75 3.73 -2.26
C LEU A 9 1.99 4.18 -3.05
N ALA A 10 2.64 5.28 -2.63
CA ALA A 10 3.86 5.76 -3.28
C ALA A 10 5.01 4.75 -3.15
N ALA A 11 5.12 4.08 -2.00
CA ALA A 11 6.11 3.02 -1.77
C ALA A 11 5.83 1.81 -2.67
N PHE A 12 4.57 1.41 -2.80
CA PHE A 12 4.15 0.29 -3.65
C PHE A 12 4.40 0.53 -5.13
N LEU A 13 4.17 1.75 -5.60
CA LEU A 13 4.47 2.17 -6.97
C LEU A 13 5.96 2.51 -7.18
N GLY A 14 6.80 2.48 -6.14
CA GLY A 14 8.22 2.83 -6.21
C GLY A 14 8.51 4.32 -6.42
N VAL A 15 7.50 5.19 -6.27
CA VAL A 15 7.60 6.66 -6.45
C VAL A 15 7.74 7.42 -5.12
N GLN A 16 7.95 6.70 -4.01
CA GLN A 16 8.16 7.29 -2.70
C GLN A 16 9.47 8.08 -2.65
N LYS A 17 9.43 9.32 -2.14
CA LYS A 17 10.63 10.14 -1.92
C LYS A 17 11.30 9.75 -0.60
N ASP A 18 12.63 9.72 -0.58
CA ASP A 18 13.41 9.38 0.63
C ASP A 18 13.11 10.28 1.83
N ALA A 19 12.94 11.58 1.63
CA ALA A 19 12.61 12.50 2.73
C ALA A 19 11.28 12.11 3.43
N ARG A 20 10.27 11.72 2.64
CA ARG A 20 8.98 11.27 3.16
C ARG A 20 9.08 9.91 3.84
N ARG A 21 9.88 9.01 3.25
CA ARG A 21 10.20 7.71 3.86
C ARG A 21 10.82 7.91 5.25
N ARG A 22 11.81 8.81 5.39
CA ARG A 22 12.44 9.12 6.69
C ARG A 22 11.44 9.67 7.70
N GLU A 23 10.67 10.70 7.31
CA GLU A 23 9.60 11.26 8.15
C GLU A 23 8.61 10.17 8.62
N ASP A 24 8.20 9.27 7.73
CA ASP A 24 7.29 8.18 8.04
C ASP A 24 7.87 7.14 9.02
N PHE A 25 9.19 6.91 9.01
CA PHE A 25 9.86 5.97 9.92
C PHE A 25 10.31 6.61 11.24
N GLU A 26 10.54 7.93 11.27
CA GLU A 26 10.97 8.67 12.46
C GLU A 26 9.79 9.19 13.28
N GLU A 27 8.74 9.69 12.61
CA GLU A 27 7.58 10.32 13.26
C GLU A 27 6.28 9.50 13.15
N GLY A 28 6.25 8.51 12.26
CA GLY A 28 5.06 7.70 11.98
C GLY A 28 4.84 6.54 12.95
N ASN A 29 3.60 6.04 13.02
CA ASN A 29 3.29 4.79 13.71
C ASN A 29 3.47 3.59 12.74
N PRO A 30 4.48 2.72 12.94
CA PRO A 30 4.75 1.60 12.02
C PRO A 30 3.57 0.66 11.81
N MET A 31 2.75 0.43 12.86
CA MET A 31 1.58 -0.45 12.77
C MET A 31 0.54 0.06 11.77
N ALA A 32 0.40 1.37 11.63
CA ALA A 32 -0.53 1.96 10.66
C ALA A 32 -0.08 1.68 9.22
N PHE A 33 1.23 1.71 8.94
CA PHE A 33 1.78 1.39 7.62
C PHE A 33 1.63 -0.09 7.29
N ILE A 34 1.90 -0.98 8.26
CA ILE A 34 1.74 -2.43 8.10
C ILE A 34 0.28 -2.78 7.78
N LEU A 35 -0.67 -2.27 8.57
CA LEU A 35 -2.09 -2.56 8.37
C LEU A 35 -2.57 -2.08 7.00
N VAL A 36 -2.22 -0.85 6.61
CA VAL A 36 -2.58 -0.29 5.30
C VAL A 36 -1.93 -1.09 4.17
N GLY A 37 -0.68 -1.51 4.33
CA GLY A 37 0.03 -2.35 3.35
C GLY A 37 -0.63 -3.71 3.16
N ILE A 38 -1.02 -4.39 4.24
CA ILE A 38 -1.72 -5.67 4.18
C ILE A 38 -3.07 -5.52 3.47
N VAL A 39 -3.87 -4.53 3.86
CA VAL A 39 -5.17 -4.26 3.21
C VAL A 39 -4.97 -4.02 1.72
N MET A 40 -3.99 -3.22 1.32
CA MET A 40 -3.71 -2.93 -0.09
C MET A 40 -3.25 -4.16 -0.87
N ALA A 41 -2.41 -5.02 -0.28
CA ALA A 41 -1.98 -6.27 -0.90
C ALA A 41 -3.14 -7.25 -1.12
N LEU A 42 -4.02 -7.40 -0.11
CA LEU A 42 -5.22 -8.23 -0.21
C LEU A 42 -6.17 -7.71 -1.30
N LEU A 43 -6.37 -6.39 -1.38
CA LEU A 43 -7.17 -5.76 -2.43
C LEU A 43 -6.57 -6.01 -3.82
N PHE A 44 -5.25 -5.90 -3.97
CA PHE A 44 -4.57 -6.13 -5.24
C PHE A 44 -4.70 -7.58 -5.70
N VAL A 45 -4.42 -8.55 -4.83
CA VAL A 45 -4.57 -9.98 -5.13
C VAL A 45 -6.04 -10.33 -5.42
N GLY A 46 -6.97 -9.80 -4.63
CA GLY A 46 -8.41 -10.00 -4.84
C GLY A 46 -8.88 -9.46 -6.19
N LEU A 47 -8.39 -8.29 -6.60
CA LEU A 47 -8.70 -7.72 -7.92
C LEU A 47 -8.18 -8.60 -9.05
N ILE A 48 -6.93 -9.08 -8.96
CA ILE A 48 -6.36 -10.01 -9.96
C ILE A 48 -7.18 -11.29 -10.04
N ALA A 49 -7.52 -11.88 -8.89
CA ALA A 49 -8.32 -13.09 -8.84
C ALA A 49 -9.70 -12.90 -9.48
N LEU A 50 -10.37 -11.77 -9.19
CA LEU A 50 -11.65 -11.42 -9.80
C LEU A 50 -11.56 -11.34 -11.33
N VAL A 51 -10.55 -10.62 -11.84
CA VAL A 51 -10.33 -10.49 -13.30
C VAL A 51 -10.02 -11.85 -13.93
N ALA A 52 -9.18 -12.66 -13.28
CA ALA A 52 -8.82 -13.99 -13.77
C ALA A 52 -10.04 -14.93 -13.83
N ILE A 53 -10.88 -14.92 -12.80
CA ILE A 53 -12.12 -15.70 -12.76
C ILE A 53 -13.07 -15.26 -13.87
N TRP A 54 -13.21 -13.94 -14.07
CA TRP A 54 -14.06 -13.40 -15.13
C TRP A 54 -13.55 -13.73 -16.53
N ALA A 55 -12.23 -13.75 -16.74
CA ALA A 55 -11.62 -14.09 -18.01
C ALA A 55 -11.63 -15.60 -18.33
N ALA A 56 -11.75 -16.45 -17.30
CA ALA A 56 -11.77 -17.91 -17.45
C ALA A 56 -13.17 -18.50 -17.63
N GLY A 57 -14.22 -17.72 -17.32
CA GLY A 57 -15.62 -18.08 -17.57
C GLY A 57 -16.11 -17.58 -18.92
#